data_AF-A0A359E1Q9-F1
#
_entry.id   AF-A0A359E1Q9-F1
#
_cell.length_a   1.000
_cell.length_b   1.000
_cell.length_c   1.000
_cell.angle_alpha   90.00
_cell.angle_beta   90.00
_cell.angle_gamma   90.00
#
_symmetry.space_group_name_H-M   'P 1'
#
loop_
_entity.id
_entity.type
_entity.pdbx_description
1 polymer ?
#
loop_
_entity_poly.entity_id
_entity_poly.type
_entity_poly.pdbx_seq_one_letter_code
_entity_poly.pdbx_strand_id
1 'polypeptide(L)' 'MNDFIRSAITNITGTSTFTEKETIQELWSGYGQIKRIELENAPAKNVVAKHIQLSGNNDHPRAWNVVI' A
#
# COMPACT_ATOMS: atom_id res chain seq x y z
N MET A 1 -4.63 -1.10 -7.58
CA MET A 1 -4.93 -1.82 -6.32
C MET A 1 -6.06 -2.81 -6.54
N ASN A 2 -5.97 -4.03 -6.00
CA ASN A 2 -7.00 -5.07 -6.18
C ASN A 2 -8.24 -4.83 -5.27
N ASP A 3 -9.32 -5.57 -5.51
CA ASP A 3 -10.60 -5.39 -4.83
C ASP A 3 -10.55 -5.70 -3.32
N PHE A 4 -9.70 -6.64 -2.92
CA PHE A 4 -9.49 -6.97 -1.51
C PHE A 4 -8.97 -5.75 -0.74
N ILE A 5 -7.91 -5.10 -1.23
CA ILE A 5 -7.35 -3.93 -0.54
C ILE A 5 -8.29 -2.74 -0.61
N ARG A 6 -9.00 -2.55 -1.74
CA ARG A 6 -10.03 -1.51 -1.83
C ARG A 6 -11.10 -1.69 -0.74
N SER A 7 -11.60 -2.90 -0.56
CA SER A 7 -12.59 -3.23 0.46
C SER A 7 -12.03 -3.07 1.89
N ALA A 8 -10.77 -3.43 2.11
CA ALA A 8 -10.12 -3.24 3.39
C ALA A 8 -10.02 -1.75 3.77
N ILE A 9 -9.66 -0.88 2.82
CA ILE A 9 -9.59 0.56 3.05
C ILE A 9 -10.96 1.13 3.41
N THR A 10 -12.02 0.82 2.64
CA THR A 10 -13.37 1.30 2.94
C THR A 10 -13.83 0.84 4.31
N ASN A 11 -13.64 -0.44 4.65
CA ASN A 11 -14.08 -1.01 5.92
C ASN A 11 -13.31 -0.44 7.13
N ILE A 12 -11.99 -0.29 7.03
CA ILE A 12 -11.15 0.19 8.15
C ILE A 12 -11.34 1.69 8.37
N THR A 13 -11.49 2.46 7.30
CA THR A 13 -11.58 3.92 7.38
C THR A 13 -13.01 4.44 7.52
N GLY A 14 -14.01 3.57 7.32
CA GLY A 14 -15.43 3.95 7.35
C GLY A 14 -15.85 4.85 6.20
N THR A 15 -15.07 4.88 5.11
CA THR A 15 -15.43 5.65 3.91
C THR A 15 -16.17 4.78 2.89
N SER A 16 -17.07 5.41 2.15
CA SER A 16 -17.72 4.80 0.99
C SER A 16 -16.81 4.81 -0.24
N THR A 17 -15.94 5.81 -0.37
CA THR A 17 -15.15 6.09 -1.57
C THR A 17 -13.82 6.74 -1.23
N PHE A 18 -12.79 6.45 -2.03
CA PHE A 18 -11.47 7.03 -1.85
C PHE A 18 -10.73 7.08 -3.19
N THR A 19 -9.68 7.91 -3.24
CA THR A 19 -8.80 8.05 -4.41
C THR A 19 -7.34 7.82 -4.02
N GLU A 20 -6.60 7.07 -4.84
CA GLU A 20 -5.14 6.95 -4.72
C GLU A 20 -4.51 8.27 -5.19
N LYS A 21 -3.89 9.03 -4.27
CA LYS A 21 -3.41 10.39 -4.55
C LYS A 21 -1.99 10.42 -5.10
N GLU A 22 -1.08 9.72 -4.44
CA GLU A 22 0.31 9.63 -4.84
C GLU A 22 0.95 8.33 -4.30
N THR A 23 1.92 7.80 -5.05
CA THR A 23 2.88 6.86 -4.49
C THR A 23 3.96 7.68 -3.78
N ILE A 24 4.01 7.58 -2.46
CA ILE A 24 5.03 8.25 -1.64
C ILE A 24 6.39 7.59 -1.89
N GLN A 25 6.40 6.25 -1.93
CA GLN A 25 7.62 5.48 -2.11
C GLN A 25 7.32 4.09 -2.67
N GLU A 26 8.12 3.65 -3.64
CA GLU A 26 8.28 2.24 -4.00
C GLU A 26 9.06 1.50 -2.90
N LEU A 27 8.56 0.36 -2.43
CA LEU A 27 9.36 -0.50 -1.56
C LEU A 27 10.52 -1.10 -2.36
N TRP A 28 11.64 -1.32 -1.68
CA TRP A 28 12.82 -1.92 -2.32
C TRP A 28 12.49 -3.29 -2.90
N SER A 29 13.20 -3.71 -3.94
CA SER A 29 12.99 -5.02 -4.59
C SER A 29 11.62 -5.17 -5.26
N GLY A 30 10.82 -4.10 -5.35
CA GLY A 30 9.54 -4.10 -6.06
C GLY A 30 8.41 -4.87 -5.37
N TYR A 31 8.56 -5.27 -4.10
CA TYR A 31 7.53 -6.05 -3.39
C TYR A 31 6.39 -5.20 -2.83
N GLY A 32 6.24 -3.94 -3.24
CA GLY A 32 5.11 -3.13 -2.80
C GLY A 32 5.40 -1.65 -2.79
N GLN A 33 4.50 -0.88 -2.18
CA GLN A 33 4.47 0.58 -2.28
C GLN A 33 3.89 1.20 -1.00
N ILE A 34 4.35 2.39 -0.64
CA ILE A 34 3.70 3.27 0.33
C ILE A 34 2.93 4.32 -0.46
N LYS A 35 1.62 4.41 -0.25
CA LYS A 35 0.73 5.31 -0.97
C LYS A 35 -0.01 6.25 -0.03
N ARG A 36 -0.26 7.47 -0.51
CA ARG A 36 -1.24 8.38 0.09
C ARG A 36 -2.60 8.16 -0.56
N ILE A 37 -3.61 8.00 0.27
CA ILE A 37 -5.00 7.84 -0.15
C ILE A 37 -5.78 9.01 0.43
N GLU A 38 -6.59 9.64 -0.41
CA GLU A 38 -7.55 10.65 -0.01
C GLU A 38 -8.91 9.98 0.20
N LEU A 39 -9.50 10.18 1.37
CA LEU A 39 -10.80 9.62 1.71
C LEU A 39 -11.89 10.66 1.41
N GLU A 40 -13.01 10.23 0.87
CA GLU A 40 -14.16 11.09 0.68
C GLU A 40 -15.13 10.93 1.85
N ASN A 41 -15.74 12.02 2.30
CA ASN A 41 -16.76 12.02 3.37
C ASN A 41 -16.35 11.29 4.67
N ALA A 42 -15.05 11.25 4.98
CA ALA A 42 -14.51 10.60 6.18
C ALA A 42 -13.94 11.63 7.17
N PRO A 43 -13.88 11.31 8.49
CA PRO A 43 -13.30 12.21 9.48
C PRO A 43 -11.83 12.57 9.20
N ALA A 44 -11.08 11.62 8.64
CA ALA A 44 -9.72 11.84 8.19
C ALA A 44 -9.71 12.16 6.69
N LYS A 45 -9.04 13.25 6.30
CA LYS A 45 -8.91 13.63 4.89
C LYS A 45 -7.99 12.68 4.11
N ASN A 46 -6.92 12.21 4.73
CA ASN A 46 -5.93 11.35 4.07
C ASN A 46 -5.46 10.24 5.00
N VAL A 47 -5.09 9.09 4.41
CA VAL A 47 -4.40 8.00 5.08
C VAL A 47 -3.15 7.60 4.30
N VAL A 48 -2.18 7.02 5.00
CA VAL A 48 -1.00 6.40 4.40
C VAL A 48 -1.14 4.89 4.49
N ALA A 49 -1.18 4.23 3.34
CA ALA A 49 -1.25 2.78 3.25
C ALA A 49 0.09 2.20 2.78
N LYS A 50 0.60 1.23 3.53
CA LYS A 50 1.77 0.43 3.13
C LYS A 50 1.26 -0.87 2.51
N HIS A 51 1.25 -0.92 1.18
CA HIS A 51 0.89 -2.11 0.42
C HIS A 51 2.12 -3.02 0.29
N ILE A 52 2.02 -4.25 0.79
CA ILE A 52 3.07 -5.26 0.75
C ILE A 52 2.58 -6.44 -0.09
N GLN A 53 3.26 -6.71 -1.19
CA GLN A 53 3.05 -7.84 -2.08
C GLN A 53 4.17 -8.87 -1.90
N LEU A 54 3.91 -9.89 -1.10
CA LEU A 54 4.82 -11.02 -0.88
C LEU A 54 4.73 -12.01 -2.06
N SER A 55 5.26 -11.65 -3.23
CA SER A 55 5.34 -12.58 -4.37
C SER A 55 6.76 -12.68 -4.91
N GLY A 56 7.46 -13.77 -4.55
CA GLY A 56 8.52 -14.46 -5.30
C GLY A 56 9.84 -13.76 -5.63
N ASN A 57 9.88 -12.45 -5.80
CA ASN A 57 11.10 -11.75 -6.22
C ASN A 57 11.98 -11.44 -5.01
N ASN A 58 12.86 -12.39 -4.72
CA ASN A 58 13.89 -12.33 -3.69
C ASN A 58 15.15 -11.56 -4.15
N ASP A 59 15.09 -10.77 -5.22
CA ASP A 59 16.22 -9.93 -5.62
C ASP A 59 16.20 -8.62 -4.85
N HIS A 60 16.56 -8.71 -3.57
CA HIS A 60 16.82 -7.51 -2.78
C HIS A 60 18.09 -6.83 -3.30
N PRO A 61 18.07 -5.55 -3.69
CA PRO A 61 19.24 -4.86 -4.24
C PRO A 61 20.42 -4.74 -3.26
N ARG A 62 20.19 -5.03 -1.97
CA ARG A 62 21.24 -5.13 -0.94
C ARG A 62 21.48 -6.57 -0.42
N ALA A 63 21.03 -7.58 -1.16
CA ALA A 63 21.19 -9.00 -0.80
C ALA A 63 20.72 -9.34 0.63
N TRP A 64 19.64 -8.74 1.13
CA TRP A 64 19.10 -9.07 2.46
C TRP A 64 18.52 -10.49 2.56
N ASN A 65 18.46 -11.20 1.44
CA ASN A 65 17.90 -12.53 1.32
C ASN A 65 18.98 -13.63 1.31
N VAL A 66 20.25 -13.32 1.63
CA VAL A 66 21.19 -14.38 2.00
C VAL A 66 20.79 -14.93 3.37
N VAL A 67 20.13 -16.08 3.32
CA VAL A 67 20.09 -17.04 4.43
C VAL A 67 21.54 -17.35 4.78
N ILE A 68 21.91 -17.09 6.03
CA ILE A 68 23.13 -17.63 6.66
C ILE A 68 22.89 -19.08 7.04
#